data_AF-A0A1J3HBG2-F1
#
_entry.id   AF-A0A1J3HBG2-F1
#
_cell.length_a   1.000
_cell.length_b   1.000
_cell.length_c   1.000
_cell.angle_alpha   90.00
_cell.angle_beta   90.00
_cell.angle_gamma   90.00
#
_symmetry.space_group_name_H-M   'P 1'
#
loop_
_entity.id
_entity.type
_entity.pdbx_description
1 polymer ?
#
loop_
_entity_poly.entity_id
_entity_poly.type
_entity_poly.pdbx_seq_one_letter_code
_entity_poly.pdbx_strand_id
1 'polypeptide(L)'
;MSLHVKEEPVLVSNCDVENSQLAVLIGNGESELEDFGTCVDDITERVNQLEQKVVEVEQFYSTKDGAAQTNTSKSNSGGKKIAISQPNISKCNSFGKEKTKGKHVSSPELMRQFATIIRQIAQQKWAWPFLEPVDVKGLGLHDYHKVIEKPMDLGTIKSKMEASEYSNVREIYADVRLVFKNAMKYNEPKDDVFVMAHSLLERFEEKWLTIMPKTTEEEKKQEQEEAQESANKQLALEAAQADKARDLSNELYEIDLQLERLRETVVQRCRKLSTQEKKGLSAALGRLSPEDLSKALKMVSESNPSFPAGAPEVELDIDVQTDVTLWRLKVFVQEALKAANKSSGGTNAQNNNNNTGEMNKNNAKRRREITDAINKASIKRAKKA
;
A
#
# COMPACT_ATOMS: atom_id res chain seq x y z
N MET A 1 47.30 -2.56 7.72
CA MET A 1 47.44 -2.99 6.31
C MET A 1 48.64 -2.29 5.74
N SER A 2 49.59 -3.05 5.20
CA SER A 2 50.74 -2.50 4.48
C SER A 2 50.52 -2.78 2.99
N LEU A 3 50.57 -1.72 2.16
CA LEU A 3 50.47 -1.82 0.71
C LEU A 3 51.88 -1.77 0.14
N HIS A 4 52.28 -2.79 -0.62
CA HIS A 4 53.49 -2.73 -1.44
C HIS A 4 53.06 -2.44 -2.88
N VAL A 5 53.51 -1.32 -3.44
CA VAL A 5 53.33 -1.01 -4.86
C VAL A 5 54.64 -1.34 -5.56
N LYS A 6 54.58 -2.13 -6.64
CA LYS A 6 55.77 -2.41 -7.45
C LYS A 6 56.21 -1.12 -8.16
N GLU A 7 57.36 -0.57 -7.80
CA GLU A 7 58.02 0.52 -8.54
C GLU A 7 59.44 0.10 -8.94
N GLU A 8 59.79 0.28 -10.22
CA GLU A 8 61.21 0.31 -10.65
C GLU A 8 61.84 1.68 -10.31
N PRO A 9 63.14 1.72 -9.93
CA PRO A 9 63.76 2.93 -9.40
C PRO A 9 64.30 3.84 -10.51
N VAL A 10 63.82 5.08 -10.61
CA VAL A 10 64.53 6.17 -11.32
C VAL A 10 64.36 7.54 -10.62
N LEU A 11 65.47 8.27 -10.58
CA LEU A 11 65.77 9.54 -9.90
C LEU A 11 64.89 10.76 -10.28
N VAL A 12 64.45 11.47 -9.23
CA VAL A 12 64.15 12.92 -8.99
C VAL A 12 63.81 13.87 -10.16
N SER A 13 62.69 14.62 -10.05
CA SER A 13 62.66 16.11 -9.91
C SER A 13 61.23 16.66 -9.73
N ASN A 14 61.12 17.73 -8.92
CA ASN A 14 59.90 18.47 -8.55
C ASN A 14 59.21 19.13 -9.76
N CYS A 15 57.87 19.15 -9.76
CA CYS A 15 57.05 20.21 -10.38
C CYS A 15 55.69 20.32 -9.66
N ASP A 16 55.42 21.49 -9.11
CA ASP A 16 54.10 22.02 -8.78
C ASP A 16 53.24 22.18 -10.04
N VAL A 17 51.96 21.81 -10.03
CA VAL A 17 50.90 22.51 -10.78
C VAL A 17 49.55 22.32 -10.10
N GLU A 18 48.86 23.45 -9.96
CA GLU A 18 47.53 23.67 -9.39
C GLU A 18 46.35 23.02 -10.15
N ASN A 19 45.25 22.93 -9.42
CA ASN A 19 43.83 22.93 -9.83
C ASN A 19 43.49 23.07 -11.33
N SER A 20 42.88 22.02 -11.88
CA SER A 20 41.66 22.05 -12.74
C SER A 20 41.56 20.74 -13.54
N GLN A 21 40.99 19.66 -12.98
CA GLN A 21 40.91 18.39 -13.73
C GLN A 21 39.65 17.55 -13.44
N LEU A 22 38.46 18.16 -13.51
CA LEU A 22 37.29 17.39 -13.97
C LEU A 22 37.15 17.43 -15.51
N ALA A 23 37.71 18.46 -16.16
CA ALA A 23 37.68 18.63 -17.61
C ALA A 23 38.61 17.68 -18.40
N VAL A 24 39.41 16.84 -17.74
CA VAL A 24 40.44 16.00 -18.39
C VAL A 24 40.00 14.52 -18.53
N LEU A 25 38.75 14.21 -18.20
CA LEU A 25 38.21 12.85 -18.31
C LEU A 25 37.81 12.47 -19.73
N ILE A 26 37.55 13.45 -20.62
CA ILE A 26 37.10 13.18 -21.99
C ILE A 26 37.87 14.10 -22.93
N GLY A 27 38.76 13.54 -23.73
CA GLY A 27 39.32 14.25 -24.88
C GLY A 27 38.21 14.40 -25.91
N ASN A 28 37.41 15.47 -25.78
CA ASN A 28 36.61 16.19 -26.81
C ASN A 28 35.39 16.87 -26.16
N GLY A 29 35.22 18.17 -26.42
CA GLY A 29 33.97 18.96 -26.39
C GLY A 29 33.22 19.11 -25.05
N GLU A 30 33.18 20.33 -24.50
CA GLU A 30 32.33 20.68 -23.33
C GLU A 30 30.85 20.30 -23.51
N SER A 31 30.32 20.28 -24.74
CA SER A 31 28.90 19.95 -25.01
C SER A 31 28.56 18.45 -24.89
N GLU A 32 29.49 17.53 -25.20
CA GLU A 32 29.24 16.08 -25.05
C GLU A 32 29.25 15.64 -23.58
N LEU A 33 29.94 16.40 -22.72
CA LEU A 33 30.02 16.17 -21.27
C LEU A 33 28.74 16.63 -20.56
N GLU A 34 28.12 17.70 -21.05
CA GLU A 34 26.79 18.16 -20.63
C GLU A 34 25.69 17.14 -21.01
N ASP A 35 25.78 16.51 -22.19
CA ASP A 35 24.85 15.45 -22.62
C ASP A 35 24.91 14.22 -21.70
N PHE A 36 26.12 13.81 -21.29
CA PHE A 36 26.31 12.69 -20.37
C PHE A 36 25.83 13.03 -18.95
N GLY A 37 26.10 14.25 -18.47
CA GLY A 37 25.61 14.74 -17.18
C GLY A 37 24.08 14.74 -17.13
N THR A 38 23.45 15.27 -18.17
CA THR A 38 21.99 15.28 -18.31
C THR A 38 21.40 13.87 -18.30
N CYS A 39 22.04 12.91 -18.98
CA CYS A 39 21.59 11.51 -18.96
C CYS A 39 21.66 10.86 -17.56
N VAL A 40 22.73 11.12 -16.79
CA VAL A 40 22.86 10.64 -15.41
C VAL A 40 21.81 11.26 -14.51
N ASP A 41 21.53 12.55 -14.67
CA ASP A 41 20.52 13.27 -13.91
C ASP A 41 19.12 12.72 -14.21
N ASP A 42 18.78 12.46 -15.48
CA ASP A 42 17.52 11.84 -15.90
C ASP A 42 17.34 10.45 -15.30
N ILE A 43 18.37 9.60 -15.33
CA ILE A 43 18.33 8.27 -14.71
C ILE A 43 18.12 8.40 -13.20
N THR A 44 18.81 9.33 -12.56
CA THR A 44 18.71 9.56 -11.11
C THR A 44 17.30 10.01 -10.73
N GLU A 45 16.70 10.92 -11.51
CA GLU A 45 15.33 11.36 -11.29
C GLU A 45 14.34 10.20 -11.45
N ARG A 46 14.47 9.39 -12.51
CA ARG A 46 13.61 8.22 -12.74
C ARG A 46 13.73 7.19 -11.62
N VAL A 47 14.93 6.93 -11.10
CA VAL A 47 15.14 6.04 -9.94
C VAL A 47 14.43 6.59 -8.70
N ASN A 48 14.54 7.89 -8.43
CA ASN A 48 13.86 8.52 -7.28
C ASN A 48 12.33 8.41 -7.41
N GLN A 49 11.79 8.59 -8.62
CA GLN A 49 10.36 8.42 -8.87
C GLN A 49 9.92 6.97 -8.68
N LEU A 50 10.71 5.99 -9.15
CA LEU A 50 10.43 4.57 -8.94
C LEU A 50 10.47 4.17 -7.48
N GLU A 51 11.43 4.68 -6.70
CA GLU A 51 11.51 4.43 -5.26
C GLU A 51 10.20 4.83 -4.56
N GLN A 52 9.66 6.01 -4.90
CA GLN A 52 8.38 6.47 -4.36
C GLN A 52 7.21 5.56 -4.74
N LYS A 53 7.13 5.14 -6.02
CA LYS A 53 6.07 4.23 -6.49
C LYS A 53 6.18 2.84 -5.84
N VAL A 54 7.40 2.33 -5.61
CA VAL A 54 7.63 1.04 -4.92
C VAL A 54 7.13 1.11 -3.48
N VAL A 55 7.40 2.21 -2.77
CA VAL A 55 6.89 2.41 -1.40
C VAL A 55 5.37 2.38 -1.35
N GLU A 56 4.68 2.98 -2.33
CA GLU A 56 3.22 2.89 -2.44
C GLU A 56 2.72 1.45 -2.61
N VAL A 57 3.45 0.63 -3.39
CA VAL A 57 3.13 -0.79 -3.56
C VAL A 57 3.39 -1.60 -2.31
N GLU A 58 4.51 -1.36 -1.62
CA GLU A 58 4.85 -2.04 -0.37
C GLU A 58 3.87 -1.73 0.76
N GLN A 59 3.38 -0.48 0.86
CA GLN A 59 2.38 -0.09 1.84
C GLN A 59 1.05 -0.83 1.66
N PHE A 60 0.65 -1.08 0.41
CA PHE A 60 -0.56 -1.85 0.11
C PHE A 60 -0.48 -3.29 0.66
N TYR A 61 0.64 -3.98 0.48
CA TYR A 61 0.79 -5.35 0.97
C TYR A 61 1.06 -5.42 2.48
N SER A 62 1.80 -4.45 3.04
CA SER A 62 2.09 -4.39 4.49
C SER A 62 0.83 -4.19 5.34
N THR A 63 -0.15 -3.42 4.83
CA THR A 63 -1.44 -3.23 5.50
C THR A 63 -2.34 -4.49 5.44
N LYS A 64 -2.17 -5.33 4.42
CA LYS A 64 -2.87 -6.62 4.26
C LYS A 64 -2.30 -7.70 5.19
N ASP A 65 -0.98 -7.77 5.34
CA ASP A 65 -0.31 -8.74 6.22
C ASP A 65 -0.55 -8.45 7.71
N GLY A 66 -0.74 -7.18 8.09
CA GLY A 66 -1.13 -6.80 9.46
C GLY A 66 -2.56 -7.20 9.86
N ALA A 67 -3.46 -7.44 8.90
CA ALA A 67 -4.83 -7.87 9.16
C ALA A 67 -4.98 -9.41 9.26
N ALA A 68 -4.00 -10.18 8.77
CA ALA A 68 -4.01 -11.64 8.83
C ALA A 68 -3.39 -12.22 10.12
N GLN A 69 -2.76 -11.39 10.96
CA GLN A 69 -2.19 -11.78 12.26
C GLN A 69 -2.64 -10.89 13.41
N THR A 70 -3.89 -11.00 13.86
CA THR A 70 -4.27 -10.68 15.26
C THR A 70 -5.57 -11.39 15.67
N ASN A 71 -5.48 -12.69 15.93
CA ASN A 71 -6.34 -13.35 16.91
C ASN A 71 -5.47 -13.72 18.11
N THR A 72 -5.23 -12.77 19.01
CA THR A 72 -5.17 -12.98 20.48
C THR A 72 -5.21 -11.63 21.18
N SER A 73 -5.90 -11.62 22.32
CA SER A 73 -6.46 -10.48 23.03
C SER A 73 -5.44 -9.54 23.69
N LYS A 74 -5.64 -8.21 23.61
CA LYS A 74 -5.86 -7.29 24.77
C LYS A 74 -5.75 -5.79 24.43
N SER A 75 -6.87 -5.08 24.68
CA SER A 75 -7.07 -3.73 25.24
C SER A 75 -6.18 -2.51 24.91
N ASN A 76 -6.89 -1.41 24.56
CA ASN A 76 -6.57 0.04 24.71
C ASN A 76 -5.36 0.58 23.91
N SER A 77 -5.38 1.75 23.25
CA SER A 77 -6.25 2.94 23.29
C SER A 77 -5.88 3.86 22.11
N GLY A 78 -6.82 4.69 21.62
CA GLY A 78 -6.50 5.94 20.91
C GLY A 78 -6.67 5.93 19.38
N GLY A 79 -7.90 5.78 18.89
CA GLY A 79 -8.20 5.88 17.46
C GLY A 79 -8.29 7.33 16.96
N LYS A 80 -7.23 7.82 16.29
CA LYS A 80 -7.35 8.89 15.29
C LYS A 80 -7.79 8.26 13.98
N LYS A 81 -9.04 8.54 13.55
CA LYS A 81 -9.57 8.13 12.25
C LYS A 81 -8.80 8.86 11.15
N ILE A 82 -7.97 8.15 10.39
CA ILE A 82 -7.41 8.65 9.13
C ILE A 82 -8.35 8.15 8.02
N ALA A 83 -9.02 9.10 7.38
CA ALA A 83 -9.87 8.86 6.23
C ALA A 83 -8.99 8.41 5.05
N ILE A 84 -9.24 7.21 4.53
CA ILE A 84 -8.64 6.75 3.28
C ILE A 84 -9.38 7.46 2.14
N SER A 85 -8.69 8.42 1.52
CA SER A 85 -9.11 9.01 0.26
C SER A 85 -8.99 7.95 -0.84
N GLN A 86 -10.12 7.63 -1.47
CA GLN A 86 -10.19 6.77 -2.65
C GLN A 86 -9.43 7.41 -3.83
N PRO A 87 -8.63 6.66 -4.61
CA PRO A 87 -8.13 7.15 -5.88
C PRO A 87 -9.29 7.18 -6.90
N ASN A 88 -9.41 8.32 -7.59
CA ASN A 88 -10.35 8.53 -8.69
C ASN A 88 -10.06 7.52 -9.83
N ILE A 89 -10.92 6.52 -9.99
CA ILE A 89 -11.01 5.76 -11.23
C ILE A 89 -12.01 6.48 -12.13
N SER A 90 -11.49 7.05 -13.20
CA SER A 90 -12.24 7.75 -14.24
C SER A 90 -13.30 6.84 -14.87
N LYS A 91 -14.56 7.17 -14.55
CA LYS A 91 -15.83 7.01 -15.30
C LYS A 91 -15.85 6.01 -16.47
N CYS A 92 -16.53 4.88 -16.25
CA CYS A 92 -17.41 4.28 -17.26
C CYS A 92 -18.86 4.66 -16.90
N ASN A 93 -19.51 5.43 -17.78
CA ASN A 93 -20.89 5.87 -17.63
C ASN A 93 -21.85 4.68 -17.76
N SER A 94 -22.53 4.33 -16.67
CA SER A 94 -23.84 3.69 -16.73
C SER A 94 -24.79 4.42 -15.79
N PHE A 95 -25.88 4.93 -16.36
CA PHE A 95 -26.97 5.56 -15.64
C PHE A 95 -27.58 4.54 -14.66
N GLY A 96 -27.43 4.77 -13.36
CA GLY A 96 -27.97 3.92 -12.31
C GLY A 96 -28.24 4.73 -11.05
N LYS A 97 -29.50 4.74 -10.64
CA LYS A 97 -30.07 5.46 -9.49
C LYS A 97 -29.23 5.32 -8.22
N GLU A 98 -29.04 6.44 -7.53
CA GLU A 98 -28.46 6.57 -6.20
C GLU A 98 -29.23 5.68 -5.20
N LYS A 99 -28.67 4.51 -4.85
CA LYS A 99 -29.21 3.64 -3.80
C LYS A 99 -28.70 4.12 -2.44
N THR A 100 -29.62 4.59 -1.60
CA THR A 100 -29.42 4.76 -0.16
C THR A 100 -28.91 3.44 0.45
N LYS A 101 -27.97 3.52 1.40
CA LYS A 101 -27.37 2.38 2.14
C LYS A 101 -28.41 1.29 2.42
N GLY A 102 -28.16 0.10 1.87
CA GLY A 102 -29.17 -0.92 1.57
C GLY A 102 -29.98 -1.38 2.77
N LYS A 103 -31.26 -1.01 2.80
CA LYS A 103 -32.27 -1.83 3.47
C LYS A 103 -32.65 -2.96 2.51
N HIS A 104 -32.54 -4.20 2.97
CA HIS A 104 -32.87 -5.40 2.21
C HIS A 104 -34.36 -5.41 1.87
N VAL A 105 -34.69 -5.48 0.58
CA VAL A 105 -36.07 -5.51 0.09
C VAL A 105 -36.44 -6.92 -0.33
N SER A 106 -37.45 -7.54 0.30
CA SER A 106 -37.94 -8.86 -0.13
C SER A 106 -38.45 -8.84 -1.56
N SER A 107 -38.40 -9.98 -2.26
CA SER A 107 -38.87 -10.05 -3.65
C SER A 107 -40.34 -9.62 -3.79
N PRO A 108 -40.73 -8.95 -4.90
CA PRO A 108 -42.13 -8.56 -5.13
C PRO A 108 -43.09 -9.76 -5.07
N GLU A 109 -42.61 -10.93 -5.44
CA GLU A 109 -43.34 -12.19 -5.37
C GLU A 109 -43.62 -12.61 -3.93
N LEU A 110 -42.60 -12.62 -3.06
CA LEU A 110 -42.78 -12.89 -1.63
C LEU A 110 -43.69 -11.87 -0.96
N MET A 111 -43.52 -10.58 -1.27
CA MET A 111 -44.38 -9.52 -0.75
C MET A 111 -45.85 -9.75 -1.14
N ARG A 112 -46.11 -10.17 -2.40
CA ARG A 112 -47.47 -10.49 -2.88
C ARG A 112 -48.06 -11.74 -2.23
N GLN A 113 -47.25 -12.79 -2.01
CA GLN A 113 -47.69 -13.98 -1.30
C GLN A 113 -48.04 -13.65 0.15
N PHE A 114 -47.24 -12.83 0.81
CA PHE A 114 -47.49 -12.38 2.18
C PHE A 114 -48.75 -11.51 2.29
N ALA A 115 -48.96 -10.58 1.37
CA ALA A 115 -50.19 -9.80 1.27
C ALA A 115 -51.44 -10.69 1.11
N THR A 116 -51.29 -11.81 0.39
CA THR A 116 -52.37 -12.79 0.22
C THR A 116 -52.69 -13.53 1.52
N ILE A 117 -51.67 -13.89 2.32
CA ILE A 117 -51.90 -14.46 3.65
C ILE A 117 -52.66 -13.48 4.54
N ILE A 118 -52.23 -12.21 4.60
CA ILE A 118 -52.91 -11.19 5.43
C ILE A 118 -54.37 -11.03 5.00
N ARG A 119 -54.64 -10.97 3.70
CA ARG A 119 -56.01 -10.91 3.18
C ARG A 119 -56.84 -12.13 3.60
N GLN A 120 -56.27 -13.34 3.56
CA GLN A 120 -56.96 -14.56 4.01
C GLN A 120 -57.25 -14.57 5.51
N ILE A 121 -56.35 -14.01 6.32
CA ILE A 121 -56.55 -13.85 7.78
C ILE A 121 -57.63 -12.80 8.06
N ALA A 122 -57.59 -11.65 7.38
CA ALA A 122 -58.58 -10.59 7.52
C ALA A 122 -60.00 -11.01 7.10
N GLN A 123 -60.13 -12.03 6.26
CA GLN A 123 -61.42 -12.60 5.83
C GLN A 123 -61.97 -13.67 6.79
N GLN A 124 -61.21 -14.07 7.82
CA GLN A 124 -61.71 -15.04 8.80
C GLN A 124 -62.84 -14.45 9.63
N LYS A 125 -63.81 -15.29 10.05
CA LYS A 125 -65.00 -14.88 10.83
C LYS A 125 -64.66 -14.06 12.08
N TRP A 126 -63.52 -14.32 12.71
CA TRP A 126 -63.10 -13.70 13.97
C TRP A 126 -62.13 -12.53 13.79
N ALA A 127 -61.88 -12.10 12.55
CA ALA A 127 -60.89 -11.06 12.27
C ALA A 127 -61.37 -9.63 12.58
N TRP A 128 -62.69 -9.41 12.65
CA TRP A 128 -63.30 -8.09 12.74
C TRP A 128 -62.75 -7.16 13.85
N PRO A 129 -62.36 -7.62 15.07
CA PRO A 129 -61.80 -6.74 16.10
C PRO A 129 -60.40 -6.22 15.77
N PHE A 130 -59.72 -6.86 14.81
CA PHE A 130 -58.31 -6.62 14.48
C PHE A 130 -58.13 -5.88 13.16
N LEU A 131 -59.22 -5.48 12.50
CA LEU A 131 -59.18 -4.81 11.19
C LEU A 131 -58.86 -3.32 11.28
N GLU A 132 -59.15 -2.70 12.42
CA GLU A 132 -58.93 -1.28 12.67
C GLU A 132 -58.21 -1.07 14.01
N PRO A 133 -57.56 0.09 14.23
CA PRO A 133 -56.98 0.42 15.52
C PRO A 133 -58.03 0.34 16.64
N VAL A 134 -57.62 -0.14 17.81
CA VAL A 134 -58.49 -0.24 18.99
C VAL A 134 -59.04 1.15 19.36
N ASP A 135 -60.37 1.30 19.36
CA ASP A 135 -61.04 2.52 19.83
C ASP A 135 -61.06 2.59 21.36
N VAL A 136 -59.91 2.96 21.92
CA VAL A 136 -59.68 3.07 23.37
C VAL A 136 -60.69 3.99 24.05
N LYS A 137 -61.14 5.07 23.37
CA LYS A 137 -62.10 6.02 23.95
C LYS A 137 -63.52 5.48 23.90
N GLY A 138 -63.96 4.95 22.76
CA GLY A 138 -65.30 4.38 22.60
C GLY A 138 -65.53 3.16 23.49
N LEU A 139 -64.47 2.39 23.77
CA LEU A 139 -64.52 1.22 24.66
C LEU A 139 -64.23 1.53 26.14
N GLY A 140 -63.89 2.78 26.49
CA GLY A 140 -63.60 3.18 27.88
C GLY A 140 -62.34 2.56 28.50
N LEU A 141 -61.33 2.24 27.67
CA LEU A 141 -60.13 1.51 28.08
C LEU A 141 -59.03 2.46 28.59
N HIS A 142 -59.16 2.98 29.81
CA HIS A 142 -58.29 4.05 30.33
C HIS A 142 -56.80 3.68 30.52
N ASP A 143 -56.46 2.40 30.55
CA ASP A 143 -55.12 1.87 30.77
C ASP A 143 -54.50 1.19 29.54
N TYR A 144 -55.21 1.11 28.41
CA TYR A 144 -54.75 0.42 27.20
C TYR A 144 -53.34 0.83 26.75
N HIS A 145 -53.08 2.13 26.60
CA HIS A 145 -51.76 2.64 26.19
C HIS A 145 -50.70 2.59 27.29
N LYS A 146 -51.07 2.26 28.54
CA LYS A 146 -50.10 1.96 29.61
C LYS A 146 -49.65 0.50 29.54
N VAL A 147 -50.54 -0.40 29.12
CA VAL A 147 -50.28 -1.84 29.00
C VAL A 147 -49.66 -2.18 27.64
N ILE A 148 -50.12 -1.52 26.57
CA ILE A 148 -49.75 -1.79 25.17
C ILE A 148 -48.89 -0.65 24.63
N GLU A 149 -47.59 -0.92 24.53
CA GLU A 149 -46.56 0.05 24.13
C GLU A 149 -46.64 0.42 22.65
N LYS A 150 -46.88 -0.56 21.78
CA LYS A 150 -46.96 -0.38 20.33
C LYS A 150 -48.27 -0.98 19.81
N PRO A 151 -49.38 -0.21 19.79
CA PRO A 151 -50.62 -0.63 19.16
C PRO A 151 -50.40 -1.01 17.69
N MET A 152 -51.13 -2.02 17.22
CA MET A 152 -51.07 -2.48 15.83
C MET A 152 -52.38 -3.18 15.46
N ASP A 153 -52.75 -3.11 14.19
CA ASP A 153 -53.94 -3.73 13.60
C ASP A 153 -53.69 -4.08 12.12
N LEU A 154 -54.54 -4.93 11.55
CA LEU A 154 -54.40 -5.42 10.17
C LEU A 154 -54.62 -4.31 9.13
N GLY A 155 -55.43 -3.29 9.44
CA GLY A 155 -55.64 -2.12 8.58
C GLY A 155 -54.38 -1.28 8.47
N THR A 156 -53.75 -0.96 9.61
CA THR A 156 -52.46 -0.26 9.67
C THR A 156 -51.37 -1.03 8.93
N ILE A 157 -51.28 -2.36 9.13
CA ILE A 157 -50.30 -3.19 8.39
C ILE A 157 -50.53 -3.09 6.89
N LYS A 158 -51.79 -3.17 6.43
CA LYS A 158 -52.14 -3.02 5.03
C LYS A 158 -51.71 -1.66 4.47
N SER A 159 -52.02 -0.56 5.16
CA SER A 159 -51.61 0.78 4.74
C SER A 159 -50.08 0.94 4.68
N LYS A 160 -49.35 0.40 5.65
CA LYS A 160 -47.87 0.41 5.65
C LYS A 160 -47.29 -0.39 4.48
N MET A 161 -47.92 -1.50 4.10
CA MET A 161 -47.52 -2.27 2.92
C MET A 161 -47.75 -1.48 1.62
N GLU A 162 -48.90 -0.82 1.49
CA GLU A 162 -49.24 0.02 0.33
C GLU A 162 -48.30 1.24 0.22
N ALA A 163 -47.92 1.82 1.36
CA ALA A 163 -46.94 2.90 1.45
C ALA A 163 -45.48 2.42 1.28
N SER A 164 -45.23 1.13 1.06
CA SER A 164 -43.89 0.54 0.94
C SER A 164 -42.98 0.83 2.15
N GLU A 165 -43.54 0.90 3.36
CA GLU A 165 -42.79 1.16 4.59
C GLU A 165 -42.05 -0.06 5.13
N TYR A 166 -42.43 -1.26 4.68
CA TYR A 166 -41.75 -2.49 5.03
C TYR A 166 -40.64 -2.81 4.06
N SER A 167 -39.46 -3.10 4.59
CA SER A 167 -38.33 -3.52 3.77
C SER A 167 -38.47 -5.01 3.43
N ASN A 168 -38.83 -5.84 4.40
CA ASN A 168 -38.89 -7.28 4.19
C ASN A 168 -40.14 -7.91 4.82
N VAL A 169 -40.47 -9.12 4.36
CA VAL A 169 -41.64 -9.87 4.86
C VAL A 169 -41.54 -10.22 6.35
N ARG A 170 -40.34 -10.25 6.95
CA ARG A 170 -40.16 -10.50 8.40
C ARG A 170 -40.65 -9.34 9.25
N GLU A 171 -40.51 -8.10 8.78
CA GLU A 171 -41.08 -6.93 9.45
C GLU A 171 -42.61 -6.98 9.46
N ILE A 172 -43.21 -7.39 8.33
CA ILE A 172 -44.67 -7.57 8.24
C ILE A 172 -45.11 -8.70 9.17
N TYR A 173 -44.39 -9.83 9.18
CA TYR A 173 -44.61 -10.93 10.11
C TYR A 173 -44.57 -10.50 11.57
N ALA A 174 -43.57 -9.69 11.95
CA ALA A 174 -43.45 -9.17 13.30
C ALA A 174 -44.66 -8.30 13.70
N ASP A 175 -45.11 -7.40 12.81
CA ASP A 175 -46.25 -6.55 13.10
C ASP A 175 -47.57 -7.33 13.12
N VAL A 176 -47.79 -8.35 12.27
CA VAL A 176 -48.98 -9.22 12.36
C VAL A 176 -49.03 -9.97 13.69
N ARG A 177 -47.91 -10.54 14.14
CA ARG A 177 -47.85 -11.18 15.48
C ARG A 177 -48.11 -10.19 16.60
N LEU A 178 -47.65 -8.96 16.44
CA LEU A 178 -47.85 -7.90 17.43
C LEU A 178 -49.34 -7.60 17.62
N VAL A 179 -50.16 -7.60 16.56
CA VAL A 179 -51.62 -7.45 16.66
C VAL A 179 -52.21 -8.45 17.67
N PHE A 180 -51.96 -9.74 17.44
CA PHE A 180 -52.56 -10.79 18.25
C PHE A 180 -51.93 -10.89 19.64
N LYS A 181 -50.61 -10.65 19.76
CA LYS A 181 -49.93 -10.62 21.07
C LYS A 181 -50.41 -9.46 21.94
N ASN A 182 -50.66 -8.29 21.35
CA ASN A 182 -51.22 -7.15 22.10
C ASN A 182 -52.62 -7.49 22.61
N ALA A 183 -53.46 -8.08 21.76
CA ALA A 183 -54.79 -8.52 22.17
C ALA A 183 -54.75 -9.53 23.32
N MET A 184 -53.90 -10.56 23.22
CA MET A 184 -53.74 -11.55 24.28
C MET A 184 -53.05 -11.02 25.54
N LYS A 185 -52.24 -9.97 25.42
CA LYS A 185 -51.60 -9.30 26.57
C LYS A 185 -52.60 -8.46 27.36
N TYR A 186 -53.52 -7.79 26.67
CA TYR A 186 -54.47 -6.87 27.28
C TYR A 186 -55.72 -7.56 27.85
N ASN A 187 -56.23 -8.58 27.14
CA ASN A 187 -57.47 -9.26 27.50
C ASN A 187 -57.19 -10.53 28.33
N GLU A 188 -58.13 -10.94 29.18
CA GLU A 188 -57.99 -12.18 29.95
C GLU A 188 -58.18 -13.42 29.04
N PRO A 189 -57.57 -14.58 29.37
CA PRO A 189 -57.68 -15.79 28.55
C PRO A 189 -59.11 -16.28 28.26
N LYS A 190 -60.07 -15.90 29.10
CA LYS A 190 -61.49 -16.25 28.97
C LYS A 190 -62.28 -15.30 28.07
N ASP A 191 -61.72 -14.14 27.73
CA ASP A 191 -62.40 -13.14 26.92
C ASP A 191 -62.43 -13.60 25.45
N ASP A 192 -63.56 -13.35 24.77
CA ASP A 192 -63.73 -13.75 23.38
C ASP A 192 -62.60 -13.18 22.50
N VAL A 193 -62.17 -11.94 22.74
CA VAL A 193 -61.09 -11.29 21.99
C VAL A 193 -59.75 -12.01 22.14
N PHE A 194 -59.47 -12.55 23.33
CA PHE A 194 -58.29 -13.38 23.55
C PHE A 194 -58.36 -14.67 22.71
N VAL A 195 -59.49 -15.38 22.79
CA VAL A 195 -59.68 -16.65 22.08
C VAL A 195 -59.61 -16.42 20.55
N MET A 196 -60.24 -15.36 20.06
CA MET A 196 -60.17 -14.96 18.65
C MET A 196 -58.73 -14.65 18.21
N ALA A 197 -57.96 -13.90 19.01
CA ALA A 197 -56.58 -13.57 18.70
C ALA A 197 -55.68 -14.80 18.67
N HIS A 198 -55.83 -15.71 19.64
CA HIS A 198 -55.09 -16.96 19.70
C HIS A 198 -55.34 -17.82 18.44
N SER A 199 -56.61 -18.04 18.08
CA SER A 199 -56.96 -18.85 16.92
C SER A 199 -56.50 -18.25 15.58
N LEU A 200 -56.53 -16.92 15.42
CA LEU A 200 -56.04 -16.27 14.21
C LEU A 200 -54.51 -16.29 14.12
N LEU A 201 -53.81 -16.13 15.25
CA LEU A 201 -52.36 -16.25 15.30
C LEU A 201 -51.90 -17.65 14.89
N GLU A 202 -52.54 -18.70 15.41
CA GLU A 202 -52.22 -20.09 15.05
C GLU A 202 -52.34 -20.32 13.53
N ARG A 203 -53.48 -19.92 12.93
CA ARG A 203 -53.68 -20.00 11.47
C ARG A 203 -52.69 -19.18 10.67
N PHE A 204 -52.28 -18.02 11.20
CA PHE A 204 -51.28 -17.18 10.56
C PHE A 204 -49.89 -17.83 10.59
N GLU A 205 -49.48 -18.40 11.72
CA GLU A 205 -48.20 -19.10 11.86
C GLU A 205 -48.14 -20.33 10.94
N GLU A 206 -49.22 -21.11 10.83
CA GLU A 206 -49.33 -22.22 9.87
C GLU A 206 -49.07 -21.76 8.42
N LYS A 207 -49.70 -20.64 8.02
CA LYS A 207 -49.50 -20.07 6.67
C LYS A 207 -48.08 -19.53 6.50
N TRP A 208 -47.51 -18.91 7.53
CA TRP A 208 -46.13 -18.41 7.49
C TRP A 208 -45.12 -19.52 7.22
N LEU A 209 -45.29 -20.69 7.86
CA LEU A 209 -44.41 -21.84 7.65
C LEU A 209 -44.35 -22.31 6.19
N THR A 210 -45.40 -22.04 5.39
CA THR A 210 -45.40 -22.37 3.95
C THR A 210 -44.50 -21.44 3.11
N ILE A 211 -44.23 -20.22 3.58
CA ILE A 211 -43.43 -19.21 2.88
C ILE A 211 -42.02 -19.07 3.46
N MET A 212 -41.85 -19.36 4.76
CA MET A 212 -40.58 -19.24 5.48
C MET A 212 -39.37 -19.88 4.77
N PRO A 213 -39.47 -21.08 4.15
CA PRO A 213 -38.35 -21.65 3.40
C PRO A 213 -37.91 -20.76 2.23
N LYS A 214 -38.87 -20.25 1.45
CA LYS A 214 -38.58 -19.35 0.31
C LYS A 214 -37.96 -18.04 0.77
N THR A 215 -38.44 -17.47 1.87
CA THR A 215 -37.84 -16.27 2.48
C THR A 215 -36.38 -16.52 2.88
N THR A 216 -36.10 -17.66 3.50
CA THR A 216 -34.76 -18.00 3.97
C THR A 216 -33.80 -18.32 2.82
N GLU A 217 -34.29 -18.96 1.75
CA GLU A 217 -33.51 -19.22 0.54
C GLU A 217 -33.16 -17.93 -0.21
N GLU A 218 -34.11 -16.99 -0.35
CA GLU A 218 -33.85 -15.68 -0.96
C GLU A 218 -32.80 -14.89 -0.17
N GLU A 219 -32.90 -14.86 1.17
CA GLU A 219 -31.92 -14.19 2.04
C GLU A 219 -30.52 -14.77 1.86
N LYS A 220 -30.37 -16.11 1.88
CA LYS A 220 -29.09 -16.78 1.66
C LYS A 220 -28.49 -16.50 0.30
N LYS A 221 -29.33 -16.53 -0.75
CA LYS A 221 -28.88 -16.24 -2.12
C LYS A 221 -28.34 -14.82 -2.21
N GLN A 222 -29.02 -13.86 -1.58
CA GLN A 222 -28.58 -12.48 -1.56
C GLN A 222 -27.29 -12.29 -0.76
N GLU A 223 -27.16 -12.90 0.42
CA GLU A 223 -25.92 -12.87 1.20
C GLU A 223 -24.74 -13.43 0.38
N GLN A 224 -24.98 -14.50 -0.38
CA GLN A 224 -23.97 -15.08 -1.26
C GLN A 224 -23.61 -14.15 -2.44
N GLU A 225 -24.59 -13.48 -3.05
CA GLU A 225 -24.36 -12.51 -4.11
C GLU A 225 -23.58 -11.29 -3.62
N GLU A 226 -23.93 -10.75 -2.44
CA GLU A 226 -23.22 -9.62 -1.82
C GLU A 226 -21.78 -10.01 -1.43
N ALA A 227 -21.59 -11.21 -0.86
CA ALA A 227 -20.27 -11.74 -0.57
C ALA A 227 -19.42 -11.93 -1.83
N GLN A 228 -20.03 -12.44 -2.92
CA GLN A 228 -19.36 -12.60 -4.20
C GLN A 228 -18.99 -11.25 -4.83
N GLU A 229 -19.87 -10.25 -4.75
CA GLU A 229 -19.58 -8.91 -5.24
C GLU A 229 -18.43 -8.26 -4.47
N SER A 230 -18.42 -8.43 -3.13
CA SER A 230 -17.32 -7.97 -2.28
C SER A 230 -16.00 -8.67 -2.63
N ALA A 231 -16.02 -9.99 -2.83
CA ALA A 231 -14.85 -10.76 -3.23
C ALA A 231 -14.33 -10.31 -4.61
N ASN A 232 -15.22 -10.09 -5.58
CA ASN A 232 -14.86 -9.61 -6.91
C ASN A 232 -14.23 -8.21 -6.88
N LYS A 233 -14.76 -7.30 -6.06
CA LYS A 233 -14.17 -5.96 -5.85
C LYS A 233 -12.77 -6.05 -5.27
N GLN A 234 -12.57 -6.92 -4.27
CA GLN A 234 -11.26 -7.14 -3.68
C GLN A 234 -10.27 -7.72 -4.69
N LEU A 235 -10.70 -8.70 -5.49
CA LEU A 235 -9.89 -9.31 -6.54
C LEU A 235 -9.48 -8.30 -7.62
N ALA A 236 -10.41 -7.43 -8.04
CA ALA A 236 -10.12 -6.39 -9.02
C ALA A 236 -9.08 -5.38 -8.50
N LEU A 237 -9.17 -5.03 -7.22
CA LEU A 237 -8.21 -4.13 -6.58
C LEU A 237 -6.82 -4.78 -6.48
N GLU A 238 -6.76 -6.07 -6.13
CA GLU A 238 -5.51 -6.84 -6.09
C GLU A 238 -4.89 -7.00 -7.48
N ALA A 239 -5.69 -7.26 -8.51
CA ALA A 239 -5.22 -7.34 -9.89
C ALA A 239 -4.63 -6.00 -10.37
N ALA A 240 -5.32 -4.89 -10.10
CA ALA A 240 -4.83 -3.55 -10.46
C ALA A 240 -3.50 -3.22 -9.75
N GLN A 241 -3.33 -3.69 -8.50
CA GLN A 241 -2.08 -3.50 -7.78
C GLN A 241 -0.95 -4.39 -8.33
N ALA A 242 -1.26 -5.65 -8.68
CA ALA A 242 -0.30 -6.54 -9.30
C ALA A 242 0.19 -6.01 -10.66
N ASP A 243 -0.69 -5.38 -11.44
CA ASP A 243 -0.32 -4.71 -12.70
C ASP A 243 0.67 -3.57 -12.46
N LYS A 244 0.42 -2.71 -11.47
CA LYS A 244 1.40 -1.67 -11.09
C LYS A 244 2.74 -2.26 -10.70
N ALA A 245 2.76 -3.33 -9.90
CA ALA A 245 4.00 -3.99 -9.50
C ALA A 245 4.76 -4.55 -10.72
N ARG A 246 4.04 -5.15 -11.68
CA ARG A 246 4.62 -5.63 -12.94
C ARG A 246 5.20 -4.48 -13.78
N ASP A 247 4.48 -3.37 -13.90
CA ASP A 247 4.94 -2.20 -14.66
C ASP A 247 6.18 -1.58 -14.02
N LEU A 248 6.25 -1.48 -12.69
CA LEU A 248 7.45 -1.05 -11.96
C LEU A 248 8.63 -1.98 -12.20
N SER A 249 8.41 -3.29 -12.22
CA SER A 249 9.47 -4.26 -12.52
C SER A 249 10.02 -4.07 -13.94
N ASN A 250 9.16 -3.74 -14.91
CA ASN A 250 9.58 -3.45 -16.28
C ASN A 250 10.35 -2.11 -16.37
N GLU A 251 9.89 -1.06 -15.68
CA GLU A 251 10.59 0.23 -15.61
C GLU A 251 11.99 0.09 -14.98
N LEU A 252 12.13 -0.73 -13.93
CA LEU A 252 13.43 -1.03 -13.30
C LEU A 252 14.38 -1.73 -14.26
N TYR A 253 13.88 -2.73 -14.98
CA TYR A 253 14.68 -3.46 -15.98
C TYR A 253 15.22 -2.54 -17.08
N GLU A 254 14.40 -1.59 -17.55
CA GLU A 254 14.82 -0.60 -18.54
C GLU A 254 15.91 0.32 -18.00
N ILE A 255 15.81 0.76 -16.74
CA ILE A 255 16.87 1.57 -16.11
C ILE A 255 18.18 0.78 -15.99
N ASP A 256 18.11 -0.49 -15.60
CA ASP A 256 19.29 -1.35 -15.50
C ASP A 256 20.00 -1.47 -16.87
N LEU A 257 19.23 -1.61 -17.97
CA LEU A 257 19.78 -1.61 -19.33
C LEU A 257 20.44 -0.27 -19.70
N GLN A 258 19.84 0.86 -19.30
CA GLN A 258 20.41 2.19 -19.54
C GLN A 258 21.71 2.41 -18.76
N LEU A 259 21.76 1.96 -17.50
CA LEU A 259 22.95 2.02 -16.67
C LEU A 259 24.10 1.18 -17.26
N GLU A 260 23.82 -0.02 -17.78
CA GLU A 260 24.87 -0.84 -18.40
C GLU A 260 25.40 -0.18 -19.69
N ARG A 261 24.52 0.37 -20.53
CA ARG A 261 24.94 1.13 -21.73
C ARG A 261 25.79 2.35 -21.38
N LEU A 262 25.40 3.08 -20.33
CA LEU A 262 26.14 4.24 -19.86
C LEU A 262 27.53 3.82 -19.36
N ARG A 263 27.59 2.72 -18.59
CA ARG A 263 28.84 2.14 -18.11
C ARG A 263 29.75 1.73 -19.27
N GLU A 264 29.24 1.06 -20.29
CA GLU A 264 30.00 0.71 -21.49
C GLU A 264 30.55 1.95 -22.21
N THR A 265 29.73 3.00 -22.32
CA THR A 265 30.14 4.27 -22.95
C THR A 265 31.30 4.92 -22.19
N VAL A 266 31.24 4.93 -20.85
CA VAL A 266 32.35 5.42 -20.01
C VAL A 266 33.60 4.59 -20.23
N VAL A 267 33.49 3.26 -20.20
CA VAL A 267 34.62 2.34 -20.39
C VAL A 267 35.28 2.57 -21.76
N GLN A 268 34.50 2.75 -22.82
CA GLN A 268 35.01 3.01 -24.18
C GLN A 268 35.70 4.37 -24.30
N ARG A 269 35.24 5.39 -23.56
CA ARG A 269 35.80 6.75 -23.60
C ARG A 269 36.95 6.96 -22.62
N CYS A 270 37.22 6.02 -21.70
CA CYS A 270 38.33 6.11 -20.77
C CYS A 270 39.68 6.10 -21.50
N ARG A 271 40.41 7.22 -21.45
CA ARG A 271 41.81 7.27 -21.92
C ARG A 271 42.73 6.47 -21.00
N LYS A 272 43.87 6.03 -21.53
CA LYS A 272 44.93 5.44 -20.71
C LYS A 272 45.54 6.46 -19.76
N LEU A 273 45.85 6.02 -18.54
CA LEU A 273 46.62 6.81 -17.57
C LEU A 273 48.08 6.86 -18.02
N SER A 274 48.68 8.05 -18.05
CA SER A 274 50.11 8.18 -18.36
C SER A 274 50.98 7.61 -17.23
N THR A 275 52.22 7.25 -17.53
CA THR A 275 53.19 6.73 -16.55
C THR A 275 53.38 7.69 -15.37
N GLN A 276 53.42 9.00 -15.62
CA GLN A 276 53.52 10.01 -14.56
C GLN A 276 52.27 10.03 -13.67
N GLU A 277 51.08 9.88 -14.25
CA GLU A 277 49.83 9.81 -13.48
C GLU A 277 49.74 8.53 -12.65
N LYS A 278 50.23 7.40 -13.17
CA LYS A 278 50.32 6.12 -12.43
C LYS A 278 51.28 6.23 -11.25
N LYS A 279 52.44 6.84 -11.43
CA LYS A 279 53.42 7.09 -10.35
C LYS A 279 52.85 8.03 -9.28
N GLY A 280 52.15 9.09 -9.71
CA GLY A 280 51.44 9.99 -8.78
C GLY A 280 50.35 9.26 -7.98
N LEU A 281 49.61 8.35 -8.62
CA LEU A 281 48.60 7.52 -7.97
C LEU A 281 49.21 6.56 -6.93
N SER A 282 50.31 5.88 -7.28
CA SER A 282 51.10 5.03 -6.37
C SER A 282 51.47 5.78 -5.09
N ALA A 283 52.11 6.94 -5.25
CA ALA A 283 52.54 7.77 -4.12
C ALA A 283 51.34 8.27 -3.29
N ALA A 284 50.22 8.59 -3.94
CA ALA A 284 49.03 9.09 -3.27
C ALA A 284 48.28 7.99 -2.46
N LEU A 285 48.28 6.74 -2.94
CA LEU A 285 47.74 5.59 -2.21
C LEU A 285 48.45 5.36 -0.87
N GLY A 286 49.77 5.55 -0.83
CA GLY A 286 50.56 5.45 0.40
C GLY A 286 50.27 6.54 1.45
N ARG A 287 49.55 7.61 1.07
CA ARG A 287 49.20 8.73 1.95
C ARG A 287 47.77 8.65 2.51
N LEU A 288 47.01 7.62 2.13
CA LEU A 288 45.62 7.45 2.58
C LEU A 288 45.54 6.98 4.04
N SER A 289 44.39 7.25 4.66
CA SER A 289 44.01 6.64 5.92
C SER A 289 43.84 5.12 5.76
N PRO A 290 44.00 4.31 6.82
CA PRO A 290 43.79 2.86 6.74
C PRO A 290 42.39 2.47 6.24
N GLU A 291 41.37 3.26 6.56
CA GLU A 291 39.97 3.04 6.17
C GLU A 291 39.74 3.35 4.68
N ASP A 292 40.31 4.45 4.17
CA ASP A 292 40.18 4.81 2.76
C ASP A 292 41.07 3.93 1.87
N LEU A 293 42.23 3.50 2.38
CA LEU A 293 43.06 2.50 1.71
C LEU A 293 42.30 1.18 1.54
N SER A 294 41.61 0.71 2.58
CA SER A 294 40.77 -0.50 2.48
C SER A 294 39.65 -0.35 1.44
N LYS A 295 39.00 0.82 1.37
CA LYS A 295 38.00 1.11 0.32
C LYS A 295 38.62 1.13 -1.08
N ALA A 296 39.80 1.73 -1.25
CA ALA A 296 40.52 1.74 -2.53
C ALA A 296 40.88 0.32 -2.98
N LEU A 297 41.40 -0.53 -2.08
CA LEU A 297 41.71 -1.93 -2.38
C LEU A 297 40.46 -2.76 -2.69
N LYS A 298 39.33 -2.44 -2.04
CA LYS A 298 38.05 -3.05 -2.38
C LYS A 298 37.63 -2.73 -3.83
N MET A 299 37.84 -1.51 -4.32
CA MET A 299 37.57 -1.14 -5.73
C MET A 299 38.39 -1.97 -6.73
N VAL A 300 39.63 -2.32 -6.37
CA VAL A 300 40.47 -3.24 -7.18
C VAL A 300 39.86 -4.64 -7.20
N SER A 301 39.45 -5.16 -6.05
CA SER A 301 38.81 -6.49 -5.97
C SER A 301 37.48 -6.60 -6.72
N GLU A 302 36.74 -5.50 -6.86
CA GLU A 302 35.50 -5.46 -7.67
C GLU A 302 35.76 -5.73 -9.16
N SER A 303 36.94 -5.35 -9.65
CA SER A 303 37.35 -5.54 -11.05
C SER A 303 38.24 -6.77 -11.25
N ASN A 304 38.88 -7.25 -10.17
CA ASN A 304 39.65 -8.48 -10.12
C ASN A 304 39.29 -9.29 -8.87
N PRO A 305 38.31 -10.22 -8.95
CA PRO A 305 37.85 -11.01 -7.80
C PRO A 305 38.92 -11.89 -7.15
N SER A 306 40.03 -12.16 -7.84
CA SER A 306 41.17 -12.94 -7.34
C SER A 306 42.11 -12.11 -6.44
N PHE A 307 41.92 -10.79 -6.39
CA PHE A 307 42.78 -9.89 -5.62
C PHE A 307 42.49 -9.96 -4.11
N PRO A 308 43.50 -10.23 -3.25
CA PRO A 308 43.31 -10.44 -1.82
C PRO A 308 43.19 -9.11 -1.04
N ALA A 309 42.15 -8.31 -1.31
CA ALA A 309 41.96 -6.97 -0.71
C ALA A 309 41.86 -6.94 0.83
N GLY A 310 41.55 -8.08 1.47
CA GLY A 310 41.44 -8.20 2.93
C GLY A 310 42.71 -8.67 3.65
N ALA A 311 43.79 -8.97 2.91
CA ALA A 311 45.02 -9.46 3.53
C ALA A 311 45.76 -8.34 4.29
N PRO A 312 46.51 -8.67 5.36
CA PRO A 312 47.26 -7.70 6.15
C PRO A 312 48.38 -7.01 5.35
N GLU A 313 48.91 -7.70 4.34
CA GLU A 313 49.89 -7.22 3.38
C GLU A 313 49.40 -7.55 1.97
N VAL A 314 49.34 -6.55 1.10
CA VAL A 314 48.80 -6.67 -0.25
C VAL A 314 49.76 -6.03 -1.23
N GLU A 315 50.07 -6.74 -2.31
CA GLU A 315 50.88 -6.22 -3.42
C GLU A 315 49.96 -5.76 -4.55
N LEU A 316 49.99 -4.47 -4.88
CA LEU A 316 49.20 -3.90 -5.97
C LEU A 316 50.12 -3.50 -7.11
N ASP A 317 49.96 -4.20 -8.24
CA ASP A 317 50.60 -3.84 -9.49
C ASP A 317 49.70 -2.86 -10.26
N ILE A 318 50.13 -1.60 -10.36
CA ILE A 318 49.38 -0.51 -11.03
C ILE A 318 49.40 -0.66 -12.55
N ASP A 319 50.40 -1.33 -13.13
CA ASP A 319 50.51 -1.45 -14.58
C ASP A 319 49.64 -2.57 -15.15
N VAL A 320 49.24 -3.53 -14.32
CA VAL A 320 48.37 -4.65 -14.70
C VAL A 320 46.87 -4.31 -14.59
N GLN A 321 46.51 -3.23 -13.89
CA GLN A 321 45.09 -2.87 -13.70
C GLN A 321 44.44 -2.31 -14.98
N THR A 322 43.12 -2.51 -15.12
CA THR A 322 42.35 -1.92 -16.22
C THR A 322 42.30 -0.40 -16.13
N ASP A 323 42.25 0.29 -17.27
CA ASP A 323 42.24 1.76 -17.34
C ASP A 323 41.10 2.37 -16.49
N VAL A 324 39.93 1.73 -16.49
CA VAL A 324 38.76 2.12 -15.71
C VAL A 324 39.03 2.01 -14.20
N THR A 325 39.68 0.93 -13.75
CA THR A 325 40.05 0.74 -12.34
C THR A 325 41.04 1.79 -11.90
N LEU A 326 42.03 2.10 -12.74
CA LEU A 326 43.02 3.14 -12.48
C LEU A 326 42.39 4.53 -12.36
N TRP A 327 41.43 4.86 -13.22
CA TRP A 327 40.68 6.11 -13.11
C TRP A 327 39.79 6.16 -11.87
N ARG A 328 39.05 5.07 -11.56
CA ARG A 328 38.25 4.98 -10.33
C ARG A 328 39.12 5.19 -9.09
N LEU A 329 40.28 4.55 -9.03
CA LEU A 329 41.26 4.73 -7.95
C LEU A 329 41.76 6.17 -7.90
N LYS A 330 42.17 6.75 -9.04
CA LYS A 330 42.68 8.12 -9.10
C LYS A 330 41.68 9.14 -8.57
N VAL A 331 40.42 9.07 -9.02
CA VAL A 331 39.34 9.97 -8.57
C VAL A 331 39.10 9.80 -7.07
N PHE A 332 38.97 8.55 -6.60
CA PHE A 332 38.72 8.26 -5.19
C PHE A 332 39.87 8.75 -4.28
N VAL A 333 41.12 8.46 -4.64
CA VAL A 333 42.31 8.87 -3.87
C VAL A 333 42.40 10.40 -3.79
N GLN A 334 42.13 11.10 -4.89
CA GLN A 334 42.11 12.56 -4.91
C GLN A 334 41.02 13.14 -4.00
N GLU A 335 39.82 12.57 -4.00
CA GLU A 335 38.73 13.02 -3.12
C GLU A 335 39.02 12.75 -1.64
N ALA A 336 39.54 11.56 -1.32
CA ALA A 336 39.90 11.18 0.04
C ALA A 336 41.00 12.10 0.62
N LEU A 337 42.03 12.41 -0.18
CA LEU A 337 43.09 13.33 0.23
C LEU A 337 42.60 14.78 0.36
N LYS A 338 41.70 15.24 -0.53
CA LYS A 338 41.06 16.56 -0.40
C LYS A 338 40.19 16.66 0.86
N ALA A 339 39.49 15.58 1.24
CA ALA A 339 38.71 15.53 2.47
C ALA A 339 39.60 15.53 3.72
N ALA A 340 40.71 14.79 3.70
CA ALA A 340 41.69 14.78 4.79
C ALA A 340 42.32 16.17 5.02
N ASN A 341 42.64 16.89 3.95
CA ASN A 341 43.20 18.25 4.03
C ASN A 341 42.18 19.30 4.53
N LYS A 342 40.88 19.10 4.27
CA LYS A 342 39.81 19.96 4.83
C LYS A 342 39.57 19.72 6.33
N SER A 343 39.89 18.52 6.84
CA SER A 343 39.74 18.20 8.26
C SER A 343 40.89 18.72 9.14
N SER A 344 41.98 19.20 8.54
CA SER A 344 43.21 19.66 9.21
C SER A 344 43.45 21.18 9.16
N GLY A 345 42.60 21.95 8.45
CA GLY A 345 42.67 23.43 8.40
C GLY A 345 41.54 24.09 9.20
N GLY A 346 41.87 24.68 10.35
CA GLY A 346 40.94 25.42 11.22
C GLY A 346 40.49 26.77 10.66
N THR A 347 39.16 26.99 10.70
CA THR A 347 38.39 28.24 10.85
C THR A 347 38.99 29.57 10.38
N ASN A 348 38.48 30.14 9.27
CA ASN A 348 37.70 31.40 9.21
C ASN A 348 37.50 31.87 7.75
N ALA A 349 36.24 32.09 7.35
CA ALA A 349 35.74 33.28 6.61
C ALA A 349 34.44 32.99 5.85
N GLN A 350 33.43 33.80 6.19
CA GLN A 350 32.27 34.27 5.42
C GLN A 350 31.47 33.29 4.51
N ASN A 351 30.31 32.92 5.05
CA ASN A 351 28.97 33.13 4.49
C ASN A 351 28.89 33.72 3.06
N ASN A 352 28.40 32.94 2.08
CA ASN A 352 27.20 33.26 1.30
C ASN A 352 26.79 32.11 0.35
N ASN A 353 25.46 31.91 0.28
CA ASN A 353 24.68 31.10 -0.67
C ASN A 353 24.64 29.57 -0.47
N ASN A 354 23.79 29.11 0.45
CA ASN A 354 23.34 27.71 0.53
C ASN A 354 21.84 27.62 0.25
N ASN A 355 21.48 27.21 -0.97
CA ASN A 355 20.19 26.54 -1.21
C ASN A 355 20.32 25.31 -2.14
N THR A 356 21.53 24.96 -2.58
CA THR A 356 21.83 23.79 -3.43
C THR A 356 22.65 22.70 -2.71
N GLY A 357 23.10 22.95 -1.47
CA GLY A 357 23.97 22.03 -0.71
C GLY A 357 23.24 20.94 0.09
N GLU A 358 21.93 21.04 0.28
CA GLU A 358 21.16 20.11 1.13
C GLU A 358 20.68 18.86 0.37
N MET A 359 20.22 19.03 -0.88
CA MET A 359 19.88 17.93 -1.80
C MET A 359 21.07 17.00 -2.08
N ASN A 360 22.26 17.55 -2.31
CA ASN A 360 23.46 16.75 -2.62
C ASN A 360 24.02 15.98 -1.41
N LYS A 361 23.89 16.51 -0.19
CA LYS A 361 24.27 15.79 1.04
C LYS A 361 23.30 14.66 1.35
N ASN A 362 22.01 14.88 1.11
CA ASN A 362 20.98 13.85 1.27
C ASN A 362 21.17 12.74 0.24
N ASN A 363 21.44 13.07 -1.03
CA ASN A 363 21.75 12.08 -2.06
C ASN A 363 23.05 11.30 -1.78
N ALA A 364 24.12 11.95 -1.32
CA ALA A 364 25.37 11.26 -0.95
C ALA A 364 25.20 10.33 0.26
N LYS A 365 24.40 10.73 1.25
CA LYS A 365 24.04 9.90 2.41
C LYS A 365 23.17 8.72 1.98
N ARG A 366 22.15 8.94 1.14
CA ARG A 366 21.27 7.90 0.57
C ARG A 366 22.04 6.91 -0.31
N ARG A 367 22.98 7.38 -1.13
CA ARG A 367 23.84 6.52 -1.96
C ARG A 367 24.73 5.61 -1.13
N ARG A 368 25.24 6.07 0.02
CA ARG A 368 25.97 5.21 0.98
C ARG A 368 25.06 4.16 1.60
N GLU A 369 23.86 4.55 2.02
CA GLU A 369 22.88 3.64 2.63
C GLU A 369 22.40 2.55 1.66
N ILE A 370 22.18 2.89 0.38
CA ILE A 370 21.80 1.94 -0.68
C ILE A 370 22.97 0.99 -1.00
N THR A 371 24.19 1.50 -1.08
CA THR A 371 25.39 0.69 -1.33
C THR A 371 25.63 -0.32 -0.19
N ASP A 372 25.40 0.10 1.06
CA ASP A 372 25.50 -0.75 2.23
C ASP A 372 24.37 -1.80 2.29
N ALA A 373 23.15 -1.43 1.88
CA ALA A 373 22.01 -2.36 1.81
C ALA A 373 22.20 -3.44 0.74
N ILE A 374 22.68 -3.07 -0.45
CA ILE A 374 23.00 -4.00 -1.54
C ILE A 374 24.11 -4.96 -1.10
N ASN A 375 25.20 -4.44 -0.52
CA ASN A 375 26.27 -5.29 0.01
C ASN A 375 25.77 -6.28 1.08
N LYS A 376 24.86 -5.85 1.97
CA LYS A 376 24.28 -6.70 3.01
C LYS A 376 23.36 -7.80 2.44
N ALA A 377 22.62 -7.50 1.38
CA ALA A 377 21.78 -8.47 0.66
C ALA A 377 22.63 -9.51 -0.09
N SER A 378 23.73 -9.07 -0.73
CA SER A 378 24.68 -9.95 -1.42
C SER A 378 25.35 -10.94 -0.46
N ILE A 379 25.79 -10.46 0.71
CA ILE A 379 26.39 -11.31 1.77
C ILE A 379 25.37 -12.33 2.31
N LYS A 380 24.09 -11.97 2.40
CA LYS A 380 23.03 -12.85 2.88
C LYS A 380 22.67 -13.96 1.88
N ARG A 381 22.81 -13.70 0.58
CA ARG A 381 22.66 -14.70 -0.48
C ARG A 381 23.86 -15.65 -0.54
N ALA A 382 25.08 -15.15 -0.35
CA ALA A 382 26.30 -15.97 -0.35
C ALA A 382 26.44 -16.90 0.88
N LYS A 383 25.71 -16.65 1.98
CA LYS A 383 25.66 -17.53 3.17
C LYS A 383 24.56 -18.60 3.12
N LYS A 384 23.71 -18.58 2.09
CA LYS A 384 22.59 -19.51 1.91
C LYS A 384 22.79 -20.50 0.75
N ALA A 385 23.83 -20.32 -0.04
CA ALA A 385 24.40 -21.31 -0.95
C ALA A 385 25.58 -21.98 -0.24
#